data_AF-A0A1F9U4X7-F1
#
_entry.id   AF-A0A1F9U4X7-F1
#
_cell.length_a   1.000
_cell.length_b   1.000
_cell.length_c   1.000
_cell.angle_alpha   90.00
_cell.angle_beta   90.00
_cell.angle_gamma   90.00
#
_symmetry.space_group_name_H-M   'P 1'
#
loop_
_entity.id
_entity.type
_entity.pdbx_description
1 polymer ?
#
loop_
_entity_poly.entity_id
_entity_poly.type
_entity_poly.pdbx_seq_one_letter_code
_entity_poly.pdbx_strand_id
1 'polypeptide(L)'
;MLAFYSLKSGIFKLTGFTRTGLKLFILNCIILLVATKTRNAWIACWLFFAAYGLLKEKKYLWLSLLLPPLALLSPPILERARDLLQGTGTNIESELNSFAWRMELWKSGLAYAKDNLVFGYGLNSFRPLSVEFFKGASAGGAPAHNTYVQMLFEAGVIGALLYISIFWSILKAFFKRIKKSASRLSLECAIATAYVISYAFSCAGDNLPDYIAFNWYVWFFIGIILKAIHINYEENINHHSIV
;
A
#
# COMPACT_ATOMS: atom_id res chain seq x y z
N MET A 1 0.82 -11.36 3.83
CA MET A 1 1.61 -11.70 2.63
C MET A 1 2.43 -12.98 2.78
N LEU A 2 3.20 -13.15 3.85
CA LEU A 2 3.99 -14.38 4.06
C LEU A 2 3.17 -15.67 3.95
N ALA A 3 2.00 -15.75 4.60
CA ALA A 3 1.10 -16.90 4.48
C ALA A 3 0.66 -17.19 3.03
N PHE A 4 0.37 -16.14 2.25
CA PHE A 4 0.01 -16.28 0.84
C PHE A 4 1.21 -16.77 0.01
N TYR A 5 2.39 -16.21 0.25
CA TYR A 5 3.64 -16.68 -0.35
C TYR A 5 3.89 -18.14 -0.03
N SER A 6 3.84 -18.55 1.25
CA SER A 6 4.08 -19.93 1.67
C SER A 6 3.12 -20.94 1.04
N LEU A 7 1.84 -20.57 0.87
CA LEU A 7 0.85 -21.43 0.21
C LEU A 7 1.11 -21.62 -1.28
N LYS A 8 1.76 -20.64 -1.92
CA LYS A 8 2.02 -20.58 -3.37
C LYS A 8 3.41 -21.06 -3.75
N SER A 9 4.39 -20.80 -2.91
CA SER A 9 5.77 -21.20 -3.12
C SER A 9 5.87 -22.72 -2.95
N GLY A 10 6.65 -23.38 -3.81
CA GLY A 10 7.05 -24.77 -3.61
C GLY A 10 8.14 -24.95 -2.56
N ILE A 11 8.64 -23.85 -1.97
CA ILE A 11 9.75 -23.85 -1.02
C ILE A 11 9.37 -24.53 0.29
N PHE A 12 8.16 -24.27 0.81
CA PHE A 12 7.70 -24.84 2.06
C PHE A 12 6.96 -26.16 1.81
N LYS A 13 7.48 -27.26 2.36
CA LYS A 13 6.76 -28.54 2.42
C LYS A 13 5.67 -28.47 3.49
N LEU A 14 4.50 -27.95 3.13
CA LEU A 14 3.36 -27.78 4.04
C LEU A 14 2.57 -29.08 4.19
N THR A 15 2.33 -29.52 5.43
CA THR A 15 1.37 -30.59 5.73
C THR A 15 -0.06 -30.15 5.42
N GLY A 16 -0.99 -31.11 5.29
CA GLY A 16 -2.42 -30.81 5.08
C GLY A 16 -2.99 -29.91 6.18
N PHE A 17 -2.63 -30.19 7.43
CA PHE A 17 -3.03 -29.39 8.60
C PHE A 17 -2.52 -27.95 8.50
N THR A 18 -1.22 -27.75 8.27
CA THR A 18 -0.63 -26.40 8.16
C THR A 18 -1.23 -25.62 6.99
N ARG A 19 -1.47 -26.28 5.85
CA ARG A 19 -2.10 -25.65 4.68
C ARG A 19 -3.51 -25.15 5.00
N THR A 20 -4.31 -25.93 5.72
CA THR A 20 -5.65 -25.52 6.16
C THR A 20 -5.57 -24.37 7.17
N GLY A 21 -4.67 -24.46 8.15
CA GLY A 21 -4.43 -23.38 9.12
C GLY A 21 -4.08 -22.04 8.46
N LEU A 22 -3.17 -22.03 7.48
CA LEU A 22 -2.81 -20.81 6.74
C LEU A 22 -3.98 -20.23 5.94
N LYS A 23 -4.84 -21.08 5.36
CA LYS A 23 -6.05 -20.61 4.65
C LYS A 23 -7.05 -19.97 5.61
N LEU A 24 -7.28 -20.60 6.77
CA LEU A 24 -8.15 -20.05 7.81
C LEU A 24 -7.61 -18.74 8.37
N PHE A 25 -6.30 -18.64 8.55
CA PHE A 25 -5.64 -17.39 8.94
C PHE A 25 -5.86 -16.28 7.92
N ILE A 26 -5.66 -16.55 6.62
CA ILE A 26 -5.92 -15.56 5.56
C ILE A 26 -7.40 -15.16 5.54
N LEU A 27 -8.32 -16.11 5.70
CA LEU A 27 -9.75 -15.82 5.78
C LEU A 27 -10.08 -14.91 6.96
N ASN A 28 -9.51 -15.19 8.14
CA ASN A 28 -9.67 -14.34 9.31
C ASN A 28 -9.12 -12.92 9.06
N CYS A 29 -7.95 -12.78 8.44
CA CYS A 29 -7.43 -11.45 8.06
C CYS A 29 -8.36 -10.70 7.09
N ILE A 30 -9.00 -11.40 6.14
CA ILE A 30 -9.97 -10.79 5.22
C ILE A 30 -11.22 -10.34 5.98
N ILE A 31 -11.74 -11.16 6.91
CA ILE A 31 -12.88 -10.79 7.75
C ILE A 31 -12.55 -9.54 8.58
N LEU A 32 -11.38 -9.51 9.21
CA LEU A 32 -10.93 -8.34 9.98
C LEU A 32 -10.77 -7.11 9.09
N LEU A 33 -10.19 -7.27 7.90
CA LEU A 33 -10.05 -6.19 6.92
C LEU A 33 -11.43 -5.57 6.59
N VAL A 34 -12.44 -6.40 6.30
CA VAL A 34 -13.81 -5.93 6.05
C VAL A 34 -14.42 -5.30 7.30
N ALA A 35 -14.19 -5.87 8.49
CA ALA A 35 -14.68 -5.30 9.74
C ALA A 35 -14.10 -3.90 10.04
N THR A 36 -12.89 -3.58 9.55
CA THR A 36 -12.27 -2.26 9.78
C THR A 36 -13.00 -1.10 9.10
N LYS A 37 -13.79 -1.37 8.04
CA LYS A 37 -14.43 -0.34 7.20
C LYS A 37 -13.42 0.68 6.57
N THR A 38 -12.13 0.35 6.55
CA THR A 38 -11.08 1.23 6.02
C THR A 38 -10.95 1.09 4.50
N ARG A 39 -11.61 2.00 3.76
CA ARG A 39 -11.63 2.01 2.29
C ARG A 39 -10.22 1.93 1.66
N ASN A 40 -9.26 2.65 2.23
CA ASN A 40 -7.87 2.63 1.77
C ASN A 40 -7.28 1.21 1.78
N ALA A 41 -7.46 0.46 2.87
CA ALA A 41 -6.93 -0.90 3.01
C ALA A 41 -7.64 -1.89 2.08
N TRP A 42 -8.94 -1.68 1.80
CA TRP A 42 -9.68 -2.52 0.85
C TRP A 42 -9.19 -2.32 -0.58
N ILE A 43 -9.00 -1.07 -1.01
CA ILE A 43 -8.47 -0.75 -2.34
C ILE A 43 -7.02 -1.25 -2.45
N ALA A 44 -6.21 -1.11 -1.41
CA ALA A 44 -4.85 -1.65 -1.38
C ALA A 44 -4.83 -3.18 -1.55
N CYS A 45 -5.73 -3.90 -0.86
CA CYS A 45 -5.88 -5.36 -1.00
C CYS A 45 -6.35 -5.74 -2.41
N TRP A 46 -7.31 -4.99 -2.96
CA TRP A 46 -7.78 -5.15 -4.34
C TRP A 46 -6.64 -4.94 -5.36
N LEU A 47 -5.87 -3.86 -5.23
CA LEU A 47 -4.70 -3.58 -6.09
C LEU A 47 -3.66 -4.68 -6.03
N PHE A 48 -3.42 -5.27 -4.84
CA PHE A 48 -2.53 -6.41 -4.71
C PHE A 48 -3.00 -7.59 -5.57
N PHE A 49 -4.25 -8.03 -5.41
CA PHE A 49 -4.77 -9.18 -6.17
C PHE A 49 -4.92 -8.89 -7.67
N ALA A 50 -5.25 -7.64 -8.04
CA ALA A 50 -5.31 -7.21 -9.42
C ALA A 50 -3.92 -7.26 -10.08
N ALA A 51 -2.92 -6.64 -9.46
CA ALA A 51 -1.54 -6.68 -9.94
C ALA A 51 -1.00 -8.12 -10.00
N TYR A 52 -1.19 -8.92 -8.95
CA TYR A 52 -0.77 -10.33 -8.94
C TYR A 52 -1.48 -11.16 -10.03
N GLY A 53 -2.78 -10.94 -10.23
CA GLY A 53 -3.58 -11.62 -11.23
C GLY A 53 -3.14 -11.30 -12.66
N LEU A 54 -2.82 -10.03 -12.95
CA LEU A 54 -2.27 -9.59 -14.23
C LEU A 54 -0.89 -10.21 -14.49
N LEU A 55 -0.05 -10.27 -13.45
CA LEU A 55 1.35 -10.68 -13.55
C LEU A 55 1.55 -12.20 -13.62
N LYS A 56 0.75 -13.00 -12.90
CA LYS A 56 1.04 -14.45 -12.73
C LYS A 56 -0.16 -15.38 -12.91
N GLU A 57 -1.26 -15.13 -12.21
CA GLU A 57 -2.41 -16.04 -12.13
C GLU A 57 -3.76 -15.32 -12.40
N LYS A 58 -4.20 -15.28 -13.67
CA LYS A 58 -5.41 -14.57 -14.12
C LYS A 58 -6.68 -14.86 -13.31
N LYS A 59 -6.80 -16.04 -12.66
CA LYS A 59 -7.95 -16.36 -11.81
C LYS A 59 -8.15 -15.39 -10.62
N TYR A 60 -7.09 -14.72 -10.16
CA TYR A 60 -7.21 -13.68 -9.12
C TYR A 60 -7.80 -12.36 -9.64
N LEU A 61 -7.92 -12.19 -10.96
CA LEU A 61 -8.66 -11.07 -11.54
C LEU A 61 -10.17 -11.23 -11.29
N TRP A 62 -10.69 -12.46 -11.27
CA TRP A 62 -12.08 -12.71 -10.89
C TRP A 62 -12.34 -12.29 -9.44
N LEU A 63 -11.42 -12.63 -8.53
CA LEU A 63 -11.49 -12.15 -7.15
C LEU A 63 -11.48 -10.62 -7.10
N SER A 64 -10.61 -9.98 -7.88
CA SER A 64 -10.51 -8.52 -7.95
C SER A 64 -11.77 -7.88 -8.54
N LEU A 65 -12.41 -8.50 -9.53
CA LEU A 65 -13.63 -8.01 -10.14
C LEU A 65 -14.84 -8.11 -9.19
N LEU A 66 -14.87 -9.14 -8.33
CA LEU A 66 -15.97 -9.40 -7.40
C LEU A 66 -15.92 -8.56 -6.11
N LEU A 67 -14.73 -8.12 -5.67
CA LEU A 67 -14.57 -7.37 -4.41
C LEU A 67 -15.33 -6.02 -4.39
N PRO A 68 -15.28 -5.15 -5.42
CA PRO A 68 -15.99 -3.87 -5.40
C PRO A 68 -17.53 -4.00 -5.37
N PRO A 69 -18.18 -4.85 -6.18
CA PRO A 69 -19.63 -5.08 -6.07
C PRO A 69 -20.04 -5.65 -4.71
N LEU A 70 -19.26 -6.57 -4.14
CA LEU A 70 -19.54 -7.12 -2.81
C LEU A 70 -19.41 -6.06 -1.72
N ALA A 71 -18.46 -5.13 -1.85
CA ALA A 71 -18.34 -4.00 -0.93
C ALA A 71 -19.56 -3.07 -0.97
N LEU A 72 -20.18 -2.89 -2.14
CA LEU A 72 -21.41 -2.10 -2.30
C LEU A 72 -22.66 -2.75 -1.66
N LEU A 73 -22.61 -4.03 -1.28
CA LEU A 73 -23.69 -4.66 -0.50
C LEU A 73 -23.74 -4.15 0.94
N SER A 74 -22.68 -3.49 1.42
CA SER A 74 -22.66 -2.87 2.74
C SER A 74 -23.48 -1.56 2.71
N PRO A 75 -24.57 -1.43 3.50
CA PRO A 75 -25.42 -0.22 3.47
C PRO A 75 -24.65 1.09 3.68
N PRO A 76 -23.69 1.19 4.62
CA PRO A 76 -22.88 2.41 4.79
C PRO A 76 -22.04 2.80 3.57
N ILE A 77 -21.66 1.84 2.74
CA ILE A 77 -20.84 2.07 1.54
C ILE A 77 -21.73 2.46 0.38
N LEU A 78 -22.89 1.83 0.26
CA LEU A 78 -23.90 2.16 -0.73
C LEU A 78 -24.44 3.58 -0.54
N GLU A 79 -24.79 3.95 0.68
CA GLU A 79 -25.25 5.30 1.04
C GLU A 79 -24.19 6.34 0.64
N ARG A 80 -22.94 6.09 1.01
CA ARG A 80 -21.84 7.01 0.68
C ARG A 80 -21.51 7.08 -0.82
N ALA A 81 -21.64 5.97 -1.54
CA ALA A 81 -21.49 5.96 -3.00
C ALA A 81 -22.61 6.76 -3.67
N ARG A 82 -23.84 6.67 -3.15
CA ARG A 82 -24.98 7.46 -3.62
C ARG A 82 -24.79 8.95 -3.34
N ASP A 83 -24.29 9.31 -2.15
CA ASP A 83 -23.98 10.72 -1.82
C ASP A 83 -22.95 11.32 -2.79
N LEU A 84 -21.91 10.55 -3.15
CA LEU A 84 -20.90 10.98 -4.12
C LEU A 84 -21.46 11.13 -5.55
N LEU A 85 -22.41 10.28 -5.93
CA LEU A 85 -23.03 10.29 -7.27
C LEU A 85 -24.13 11.36 -7.40
N GLN A 86 -24.84 11.68 -6.32
CA GLN A 86 -25.95 12.63 -6.31
C GLN A 86 -25.51 14.07 -6.10
N GLY A 87 -24.24 14.33 -5.78
CA GLY A 87 -23.69 15.69 -5.67
C GLY A 87 -24.29 16.52 -4.52
N THR A 88 -25.09 15.92 -3.65
CA THR A 88 -25.75 16.54 -2.48
C THR A 88 -24.78 16.72 -1.31
N GLY A 89 -23.64 17.37 -1.57
CA GLY A 89 -22.65 17.74 -0.56
C GLY A 89 -23.07 18.89 0.36
N THR A 90 -24.37 19.12 0.57
CA THR A 90 -24.90 20.30 1.28
C THR A 90 -25.29 20.06 2.74
N ASN A 91 -25.22 18.83 3.25
CA ASN A 91 -25.46 18.58 4.69
C ASN A 91 -24.13 18.66 5.46
N ILE A 92 -23.74 19.89 5.77
CA ILE A 92 -22.45 20.33 6.36
C ILE A 92 -22.45 20.23 7.91
N GLU A 93 -23.43 19.58 8.53
CA GLU A 93 -23.61 19.64 10.00
C GLU A 93 -23.21 18.39 10.79
N SER A 94 -22.53 17.42 10.17
CA SER A 94 -21.77 16.42 10.93
C SER A 94 -20.32 16.47 10.48
N GLU A 95 -19.41 16.70 11.43
CA GLU A 95 -17.95 16.57 11.33
C GLU A 95 -17.44 16.22 9.91
N LEU A 96 -17.28 17.26 9.08
CA LEU A 96 -16.62 17.30 7.77
C LEU A 96 -16.35 15.94 7.13
N ASN A 97 -17.02 15.61 6.02
CA ASN A 97 -16.70 14.48 5.14
C ASN A 97 -15.17 14.23 5.14
N SER A 98 -14.72 13.14 5.79
CA SER A 98 -13.30 13.00 6.21
C SER A 98 -12.28 13.16 5.09
N PHE A 99 -12.69 13.03 3.83
CA PHE A 99 -11.87 13.35 2.68
C PHE A 99 -11.75 14.87 2.42
N ALA A 100 -12.86 15.61 2.45
CA ALA A 100 -12.86 17.07 2.31
C ALA A 100 -12.06 17.74 3.44
N TRP A 101 -12.19 17.25 4.68
CA TRP A 101 -11.35 17.69 5.79
C TRP A 101 -9.85 17.51 5.48
N ARG A 102 -9.45 16.36 4.93
CA ARG A 102 -8.06 16.08 4.54
C ARG A 102 -7.60 16.98 3.39
N MET A 103 -8.46 17.24 2.41
CA MET A 103 -8.13 18.14 1.29
C MET A 103 -7.81 19.55 1.79
N GLU A 104 -8.62 20.09 2.69
CA GLU A 104 -8.34 21.41 3.29
C GLU A 104 -7.07 21.37 4.16
N LEU A 105 -6.86 20.30 4.95
CA LEU A 105 -5.61 20.12 5.70
C LEU A 105 -4.37 20.13 4.79
N TRP A 106 -4.40 19.39 3.68
CA TRP A 106 -3.28 19.32 2.74
C TRP A 106 -3.06 20.67 2.05
N LYS A 107 -4.13 21.33 1.63
CA LYS A 107 -4.05 22.66 1.00
C LYS A 107 -3.43 23.68 1.95
N SER A 108 -3.88 23.73 3.20
CA SER A 108 -3.32 24.62 4.21
C SER A 108 -1.87 24.29 4.56
N GLY A 109 -1.53 23.00 4.73
CA GLY A 109 -0.17 22.57 5.05
C GLY A 109 0.81 22.87 3.91
N LEU A 110 0.44 22.61 2.66
CA LEU A 110 1.29 22.94 1.51
C LEU A 110 1.40 24.45 1.26
N ALA A 111 0.37 25.23 1.62
CA ALA A 111 0.45 26.69 1.59
C ALA A 111 1.40 27.23 2.66
N TYR A 112 1.35 26.67 3.87
CA TYR A 112 2.29 26.98 4.95
C TYR A 112 3.73 26.60 4.58
N ALA A 113 3.91 25.47 3.90
CA ALA A 113 5.24 24.98 3.56
C ALA A 113 5.93 25.66 2.37
N LYS A 114 5.28 26.65 1.73
CA LYS A 114 5.79 27.33 0.53
C LYS A 114 7.22 27.86 0.68
N ASP A 115 7.56 28.37 1.85
CA ASP A 115 8.86 28.99 2.10
C ASP A 115 9.96 27.97 2.43
N ASN A 116 9.61 26.70 2.68
CA ASN A 116 10.55 25.64 3.07
C ASN A 116 10.39 24.35 2.24
N LEU A 117 9.98 24.44 0.98
CA LEU A 117 9.70 23.26 0.14
C LEU A 117 10.93 22.40 -0.20
N VAL A 118 12.16 22.92 -0.06
CA VAL A 118 13.36 22.15 -0.45
C VAL A 118 13.69 21.06 0.55
N PHE A 119 13.74 21.41 1.84
CA PHE A 119 14.12 20.52 2.94
C PHE A 119 13.00 20.25 3.95
N GLY A 120 11.88 20.98 3.87
CA GLY A 120 10.76 20.84 4.79
C GLY A 120 11.04 21.41 6.19
N TYR A 121 10.19 21.04 7.14
CA TYR A 121 10.23 21.50 8.54
C TYR A 121 10.86 20.48 9.51
N GLY A 122 11.38 19.37 9.01
CA GLY A 122 11.93 18.27 9.79
C GLY A 122 10.92 17.14 10.03
N LEU A 123 11.42 15.92 10.27
CA LEU A 123 10.58 14.74 10.48
C LEU A 123 9.71 14.88 11.74
N ASN A 124 8.48 14.37 11.67
CA ASN A 124 7.45 14.49 12.71
C ASN A 124 6.96 15.93 12.99
N SER A 125 7.25 16.88 12.12
CA SER A 125 6.80 18.28 12.27
C SER A 125 5.37 18.54 11.79
N PHE A 126 4.81 17.69 10.92
CA PHE A 126 3.51 17.97 10.30
C PHE A 126 2.40 18.09 11.35
N ARG A 127 2.29 17.09 12.22
CA ARG A 127 1.24 17.04 13.25
C ARG A 127 1.33 18.21 14.23
N PRO A 128 2.47 18.50 14.89
CA PRO A 128 2.54 19.63 15.81
C PRO A 128 2.30 20.98 15.11
N LEU A 129 2.85 21.21 13.91
CA LEU A 129 2.67 22.48 13.20
C LEU A 129 1.26 22.66 12.60
N SER A 130 0.49 21.58 12.44
CA SER A 130 -0.87 21.68 11.89
C SER A 130 -1.82 22.56 12.69
N VAL A 131 -1.57 22.78 13.98
CA VAL A 131 -2.37 23.70 14.81
C VAL A 131 -2.20 25.16 14.37
N GLU A 132 -1.09 25.50 13.72
CA GLU A 132 -0.78 26.85 13.25
C GLU A 132 -1.47 27.16 11.92
N PHE A 133 -1.53 26.17 11.02
CA PHE A 133 -2.00 26.40 9.65
C PHE A 133 -3.39 25.84 9.36
N PHE A 134 -3.94 24.97 10.21
CA PHE A 134 -5.22 24.31 9.95
C PHE A 134 -6.19 24.44 11.11
N LYS A 135 -7.25 25.25 10.91
CA LYS A 135 -8.30 25.50 11.91
C LYS A 135 -9.05 24.24 12.37
N GLY A 136 -9.08 23.19 11.54
CA GLY A 136 -9.72 21.92 11.88
C GLY A 136 -8.83 20.98 12.69
N ALA A 137 -7.62 21.39 13.09
CA ALA A 137 -6.73 20.60 13.92
C ALA A 137 -7.23 20.56 15.37
N SER A 138 -7.07 19.42 16.03
CA SER A 138 -7.24 19.32 17.48
C SER A 138 -6.06 19.98 18.21
N ALA A 139 -6.18 20.18 19.53
CA ALA A 139 -5.08 20.72 20.35
C ALA A 139 -3.76 19.91 20.25
N GLY A 140 -3.86 18.60 19.95
CA GLY A 140 -2.69 17.72 19.71
C GLY A 140 -2.27 17.62 18.24
N GLY A 141 -2.76 18.50 17.38
CA GLY A 141 -2.52 18.48 15.94
C GLY A 141 -3.32 17.45 15.16
N ALA A 142 -3.27 17.60 13.84
CA ALA A 142 -3.84 16.75 12.82
C ALA A 142 -2.72 16.01 12.05
N PRO A 143 -2.71 14.66 12.01
CA PRO A 143 -1.82 13.94 11.11
C PRO A 143 -2.26 14.13 9.66
N ALA A 144 -1.30 14.06 8.73
CA ALA A 144 -1.56 14.30 7.31
C ALA A 144 -2.60 13.33 6.70
N HIS A 145 -2.69 12.11 7.21
CA HIS A 145 -3.37 10.98 6.55
C HIS A 145 -2.98 10.78 5.08
N ASN A 146 -1.73 11.12 4.75
CA ASN A 146 -1.15 10.99 3.43
C ASN A 146 0.36 11.13 3.57
N THR A 147 1.07 10.01 3.41
CA THR A 147 2.52 9.95 3.51
C THR A 147 3.19 10.88 2.51
N TYR A 148 2.65 11.06 1.30
CA TYR A 148 3.28 11.93 0.30
C TYR A 148 3.21 13.41 0.69
N VAL A 149 2.07 13.84 1.24
CA VAL A 149 1.91 15.21 1.76
C VAL A 149 2.80 15.40 2.99
N GLN A 150 2.82 14.41 3.89
CA GLN A 150 3.71 14.42 5.07
C GLN A 150 5.18 14.53 4.65
N MET A 151 5.67 13.69 3.75
CA MET A 151 7.06 13.71 3.31
C MET A 151 7.43 15.02 2.60
N LEU A 152 6.53 15.58 1.79
CA LEU A 152 6.76 16.86 1.13
C LEU A 152 6.84 18.01 2.14
N PHE A 153 5.99 18.00 3.18
CA PHE A 153 5.99 19.02 4.23
C PHE A 153 7.21 18.88 5.17
N GLU A 154 7.49 17.66 5.62
CA GLU A 154 8.50 17.38 6.66
C GLU A 154 9.92 17.31 6.11
N ALA A 155 10.11 16.73 4.93
CA ALA A 155 11.43 16.49 4.36
C ALA A 155 11.65 17.20 3.00
N GLY A 156 10.69 18.02 2.59
CA GLY A 156 10.74 18.77 1.34
C GLY A 156 10.69 17.89 0.09
N VAL A 157 10.90 18.52 -1.06
CA VAL A 157 10.93 17.85 -2.36
C VAL A 157 12.06 16.83 -2.42
N ILE A 158 13.21 17.11 -1.79
CA ILE A 158 14.36 16.19 -1.78
C ILE A 158 13.99 14.91 -1.03
N GLY A 159 13.45 15.02 0.19
CA GLY A 159 13.02 13.87 0.97
C GLY A 159 11.88 13.08 0.31
N ALA A 160 10.89 13.78 -0.26
CA ALA A 160 9.80 13.15 -0.99
C ALA A 160 10.29 12.36 -2.21
N LEU A 161 11.21 12.92 -3.00
CA LEU A 161 11.81 12.23 -4.15
C LEU A 161 12.64 11.02 -3.72
N LEU A 162 13.44 11.14 -2.65
CA LEU A 162 14.19 10.02 -2.09
C LEU A 162 13.26 8.91 -1.62
N TYR A 163 12.16 9.23 -0.95
CA TYR A 163 11.15 8.26 -0.53
C TYR A 163 10.52 7.54 -1.73
N ILE A 164 10.11 8.27 -2.77
CA ILE A 164 9.58 7.69 -4.02
C ILE A 164 10.64 6.80 -4.71
N SER A 165 11.91 7.20 -4.65
CA SER A 165 13.01 6.47 -5.27
C SER A 165 13.21 5.07 -4.67
N ILE A 166 12.80 4.84 -3.42
CA ILE A 166 12.84 3.51 -2.78
C ILE A 166 11.92 2.54 -3.55
N PHE A 167 10.66 2.93 -3.77
CA PHE A 167 9.71 2.12 -4.54
C PHE A 167 10.19 1.91 -5.97
N TRP A 168 10.68 2.97 -6.61
CA TRP A 168 11.23 2.89 -7.96
C TRP A 168 12.40 1.94 -8.06
N SER A 169 13.33 1.96 -7.10
CA SER A 169 14.52 1.10 -7.08
C SER A 169 14.14 -0.37 -6.96
N ILE A 170 13.15 -0.68 -6.11
CA ILE A 170 12.63 -2.04 -5.93
C ILE A 170 11.95 -2.51 -7.23
N LEU A 171 11.06 -1.71 -7.80
CA LEU A 171 10.38 -2.04 -9.07
C LEU A 171 11.39 -2.21 -10.22
N LYS A 172 12.37 -1.32 -10.33
CA LYS A 172 13.45 -1.38 -11.34
C LYS A 172 14.27 -2.66 -11.19
N ALA A 173 14.58 -3.08 -9.96
CA ALA A 173 15.26 -4.34 -9.70
C ALA A 173 14.46 -5.54 -10.22
N PHE A 174 13.13 -5.51 -10.07
CA PHE A 174 12.25 -6.54 -10.62
C PHE A 174 12.18 -6.49 -12.16
N PHE A 175 11.90 -5.34 -12.76
CA PHE A 175 11.80 -5.20 -14.21
C PHE A 175 13.08 -5.62 -14.95
N LYS A 176 14.27 -5.28 -14.41
CA LYS A 176 15.55 -5.74 -14.97
C LYS A 176 15.63 -7.27 -15.01
N ARG A 177 15.08 -7.95 -14.01
CA ARG A 177 15.12 -9.42 -13.93
C ARG A 177 14.09 -10.08 -14.83
N ILE A 178 12.92 -9.47 -15.00
CA ILE A 178 11.93 -9.89 -16.01
C ILE A 178 12.55 -9.88 -17.40
N LYS A 179 13.24 -8.78 -17.76
CA LYS A 179 13.86 -8.65 -19.10
C LYS A 179 15.00 -9.64 -19.37
N LYS A 180 15.71 -10.08 -18.33
CA LYS A 180 16.86 -10.99 -18.45
C LYS A 180 16.49 -12.47 -18.38
N SER A 181 15.26 -12.80 -18.00
CA SER A 181 14.80 -14.18 -17.91
C SER A 181 14.02 -14.55 -19.16
N ALA A 182 14.45 -15.57 -19.90
CA ALA A 182 13.67 -16.14 -21.01
C ALA A 182 12.40 -16.88 -20.52
N SER A 183 12.28 -17.10 -19.20
CA SER A 183 11.17 -17.82 -18.58
C SER A 183 10.08 -16.89 -18.03
N ARG A 184 8.88 -17.45 -17.85
CA ARG A 184 7.70 -16.82 -17.24
C ARG A 184 8.06 -16.14 -15.91
N LEU A 185 7.57 -14.91 -15.69
CA LEU A 185 7.72 -14.12 -14.46
C LEU A 185 7.70 -14.99 -13.19
N SER A 186 8.73 -14.93 -12.35
CA SER A 186 8.80 -15.72 -11.12
C SER A 186 7.68 -15.33 -10.14
N LEU A 187 7.31 -16.26 -9.25
CA LEU A 187 6.27 -16.03 -8.24
C LEU A 187 6.66 -14.86 -7.32
N GLU A 188 7.93 -14.84 -6.92
CA GLU A 188 8.56 -13.85 -6.06
C GLU A 188 8.45 -12.45 -6.66
N CYS A 189 8.83 -12.28 -7.93
CA CYS A 189 8.75 -11.00 -8.62
C CYS A 189 7.30 -10.51 -8.73
N ALA A 190 6.35 -11.41 -9.00
CA ALA A 190 4.93 -11.06 -9.08
C ALA A 190 4.37 -10.59 -7.73
N ILE A 191 4.64 -11.33 -6.65
CA ILE A 191 4.17 -10.98 -5.29
C ILE A 191 4.83 -9.70 -4.80
N ALA A 192 6.13 -9.53 -5.00
CA ALA A 192 6.82 -8.32 -4.56
C ALA A 192 6.33 -7.07 -5.30
N THR A 193 6.15 -7.16 -6.62
CA THR A 193 5.61 -6.05 -7.43
C THR A 193 4.21 -5.67 -6.97
N ALA A 194 3.32 -6.67 -6.82
CA ALA A 194 1.96 -6.44 -6.33
C ALA A 194 1.94 -5.83 -4.91
N TYR A 195 2.84 -6.28 -4.04
CA TYR A 195 2.92 -5.78 -2.66
C TYR A 195 3.44 -4.35 -2.59
N VAL A 196 4.46 -4.00 -3.39
CA VAL A 196 4.98 -2.63 -3.47
C VAL A 196 3.93 -1.66 -4.02
N ILE A 197 3.19 -2.06 -5.07
CA ILE A 197 2.07 -1.25 -5.60
C ILE A 197 1.00 -1.02 -4.53
N SER A 198 0.62 -2.07 -3.82
CA SER A 198 -0.38 -2.02 -2.74
C SER A 198 0.06 -1.11 -1.58
N TYR A 199 1.32 -1.22 -1.16
CA TYR A 199 1.90 -0.37 -0.10
C TYR A 199 2.03 1.09 -0.55
N ALA A 200 2.51 1.34 -1.77
CA ALA A 200 2.62 2.69 -2.33
C ALA A 200 1.24 3.36 -2.47
N PHE A 201 0.20 2.61 -2.84
CA PHE A 201 -1.16 3.14 -2.81
C PHE A 201 -1.60 3.47 -1.39
N SER A 202 -1.34 2.57 -0.43
CA SER A 202 -1.73 2.76 0.97
C SER A 202 -1.10 4.02 1.59
N CYS A 203 0.10 4.41 1.15
CA CYS A 203 0.76 5.67 1.51
C CYS A 203 -0.07 6.92 1.15
N ALA A 204 -0.93 6.87 0.13
CA ALA A 204 -1.77 8.01 -0.26
C ALA A 204 -2.94 8.24 0.70
N GLY A 205 -3.35 7.21 1.44
CA GLY A 205 -4.51 7.26 2.34
C GLY A 205 -4.16 7.22 3.82
N ASP A 206 -2.87 7.14 4.18
CA ASP A 206 -2.43 7.06 5.57
C ASP A 206 -0.97 7.52 5.79
N ASN A 207 -0.58 7.68 7.05
CA ASN A 207 0.78 8.02 7.50
C ASN A 207 1.61 6.75 7.72
N LEU A 208 1.86 5.99 6.65
CA LEU A 208 2.47 4.68 6.78
C LEU A 208 3.83 4.66 7.49
N PRO A 209 4.75 5.62 7.30
CA PRO A 209 6.03 5.65 8.00
C PRO A 209 5.92 5.66 9.52
N ASP A 210 4.84 6.24 10.06
CA ASP A 210 4.64 6.37 11.51
C ASP A 210 4.30 5.01 12.17
N TYR A 211 3.82 4.02 11.40
CA TYR A 211 3.54 2.67 11.90
C TYR A 211 4.80 1.78 11.90
N ILE A 212 5.71 2.02 12.85
CA ILE A 212 7.02 1.35 12.93
C ILE A 212 6.91 -0.18 12.86
N ALA A 213 6.06 -0.79 13.69
CA ALA A 213 5.90 -2.24 13.73
C ALA A 213 5.42 -2.82 12.39
N PHE A 214 4.49 -2.12 11.71
CA PHE A 214 4.01 -2.51 10.40
C PHE A 214 5.14 -2.46 9.36
N ASN A 215 5.94 -1.40 9.37
CA ASN A 215 7.06 -1.21 8.45
C ASN A 215 8.14 -2.29 8.61
N TRP A 216 8.41 -2.76 9.84
CA TRP A 216 9.35 -3.88 10.03
C TRP A 216 8.95 -5.10 9.22
N TYR A 217 7.67 -5.51 9.25
CA TYR A 217 7.19 -6.64 8.48
C TYR A 217 7.24 -6.40 6.97
N VAL A 218 6.90 -5.18 6.53
CA VAL A 218 6.92 -4.81 5.10
C VAL A 218 8.34 -4.92 4.54
N TRP A 219 9.30 -4.24 5.16
CA TRP A 219 10.67 -4.16 4.65
C TRP A 219 11.41 -5.48 4.82
N PHE A 220 11.16 -6.22 5.91
CA PHE A 220 11.70 -7.55 6.08
C PHE A 220 11.21 -8.52 4.99
N PHE A 221 9.90 -8.51 4.69
CA PHE A 221 9.34 -9.35 3.63
C PHE A 221 9.90 -8.99 2.25
N ILE A 222 9.99 -7.69 1.92
CA ILE A 222 10.60 -7.23 0.66
C ILE A 222 12.06 -7.69 0.56
N GLY A 223 12.83 -7.56 1.65
CA GLY A 223 14.22 -8.00 1.72
C GLY A 223 14.40 -9.49 1.45
N ILE A 224 13.60 -10.35 2.11
CA ILE A 224 13.62 -11.80 1.88
C ILE A 224 13.32 -12.12 0.42
N ILE A 225 12.29 -11.50 -0.15
CA ILE A 225 11.88 -11.79 -1.51
C ILE A 225 12.94 -11.32 -2.52
N LEU A 226 13.54 -10.14 -2.32
CA LEU A 226 14.66 -9.66 -3.14
C LEU A 226 15.85 -10.64 -3.10
N LYS A 227 16.18 -11.18 -1.93
CA LYS A 227 17.26 -12.17 -1.81
C LYS A 227 16.89 -13.50 -2.47
N ALA A 228 15.66 -13.99 -2.30
CA ALA A 228 15.18 -15.21 -2.97
C ALA A 228 15.25 -15.07 -4.49
N ILE A 229 14.83 -13.93 -5.03
CA ILE A 229 14.94 -13.61 -6.46
C ILE A 229 16.40 -13.62 -6.93
N HIS A 230 17.32 -13.13 -6.10
CA HIS A 230 18.73 -13.09 -6.44
C HIS A 230 19.37 -14.48 -6.49
N ILE A 231 19.08 -15.34 -5.51
CA ILE A 231 19.59 -16.73 -5.44
C ILE A 231 19.08 -17.53 -6.65
N ASN A 232 17.76 -17.51 -6.88
CA ASN A 232 17.15 -18.23 -8.01
C ASN A 232 17.71 -17.78 -9.37
N TYR A 233 18.16 -16.53 -9.49
CA TYR A 233 18.78 -16.03 -10.71
C TYR A 233 20.20 -16.57 -10.93
N GLU A 234 21.02 -16.63 -9.87
CA GLU A 234 22.37 -17.17 -9.94
C GLU A 234 22.37 -18.66 -10.29
N GLU A 235 21.47 -19.44 -9.68
CA GLU A 235 21.30 -20.87 -10.00
C GLU A 235 20.94 -21.10 -11.48
N ASN A 236 20.04 -20.28 -12.03
CA ASN A 236 19.63 -20.40 -13.43
C ASN A 236 20.75 -20.06 -14.43
N ILE A 237 21.60 -19.07 -14.12
CA ILE A 237 22.77 -18.75 -14.96
C ILE A 237 23.76 -19.91 -14.91
N ASN A 238 24.10 -20.40 -13.72
CA ASN A 238 25.08 -21.46 -13.55
C ASN A 238 24.65 -22.74 -14.28
N HIS A 239 23.35 -23.06 -14.28
CA HIS A 239 22.82 -24.19 -15.06
C HIS A 239 22.90 -23.99 -16.58
N HIS A 240 22.75 -22.77 -17.10
CA HIS A 240 22.87 -22.48 -18.54
C HIS A 240 24.32 -22.36 -19.02
N SER A 241 25.30 -22.18 -18.12
CA SER A 241 26.72 -22.18 -18.45
C SER A 241 27.38 -23.58 -18.41
N ILE A 242 26.66 -24.59 -17.89
CA ILE A 242 27.16 -25.97 -17.74
C ILE A 242 26.55 -26.91 -18.80
N VAL A 243 25.57 -26.45 -19.57
CA VAL A 243 24.97 -27.16 -20.71
C VAL A 243 25.40 -26.49 -22.01
#